data_AF-D8QNH9-F1
#
_entry.id   AF-D8QNH9-F1
#
_cell.length_a   1.000
_cell.length_b   1.000
_cell.length_c   1.000
_cell.angle_alpha   90.00
_cell.angle_beta   90.00
_cell.angle_gamma   90.00
#
_symmetry.space_group_name_H-M   'P 1'
#
loop_
_entity.id
_entity.type
_entity.pdbx_description
1 polymer ?
#
loop_
_entity_poly.entity_id
_entity_poly.type
_entity_poly.pdbx_seq_one_letter_code
_entity_poly.pdbx_strand_id
1 'polypeptide(L)' 'GTHAPMCQVQGCAADLSKAKHYHRRHKVCEIHSKAPNVIANAQTQRFCQQCSRFHPLSEFDDTKRSCRKRLADHNRRRRK' A
#
# COMPACT_ATOMS: atom_id res chain seq x y z
N GLY A 1 5.19 25.36 9.85
CA GLY A 1 6.21 24.34 9.52
C GLY A 1 5.57 23.29 8.63
N THR A 2 6.10 23.08 7.43
CA THR A 2 5.64 22.00 6.56
C THR A 2 6.14 20.69 7.15
N HIS A 3 5.25 19.91 7.78
CA HIS A 3 5.62 18.56 8.24
C HIS A 3 6.11 17.76 7.03
N ALA A 4 7.34 17.22 7.12
CA ALA A 4 7.89 16.37 6.08
C ALA A 4 6.94 15.18 5.84
N PRO A 5 6.71 14.77 4.58
CA PRO A 5 5.85 13.63 4.31
C PRO A 5 6.48 12.37 4.93
N MET A 6 5.78 11.74 5.86
CA MET A 6 6.24 10.50 6.52
C MET A 6 5.40 9.31 6.09
N CYS A 7 5.94 8.10 6.27
CA CYS A 7 5.18 6.88 6.09
C CYS A 7 4.04 6.79 7.11
N GLN A 8 2.84 6.43 6.65
CA GLN A 8 1.65 6.32 7.52
C GLN A 8 1.56 5.01 8.33
N VAL A 9 2.56 4.12 8.20
CA VAL A 9 2.60 2.86 8.95
C VAL A 9 2.97 3.13 10.39
N GLN A 10 2.26 2.52 11.33
CA GLN A 10 2.47 2.67 12.76
C GLN A 10 3.90 2.24 13.13
N GLY A 11 4.60 3.08 13.90
CA GLY A 11 5.98 2.85 14.29
C GLY A 11 7.03 3.13 13.19
N CYS A 12 6.60 3.57 12.00
CA CYS A 12 7.53 3.94 10.94
C CYS A 12 7.81 5.45 10.95
N ALA A 13 9.07 5.82 11.17
CA ALA A 13 9.55 7.21 11.09
C ALA A 13 10.27 7.53 9.77
N ALA A 14 10.02 6.75 8.71
CA ALA A 14 10.68 6.95 7.44
C ALA A 14 10.28 8.30 6.81
N ASP A 15 11.26 9.19 6.67
CA ASP A 15 11.12 10.45 5.95
C ASP A 15 11.00 10.18 4.44
N LEU A 16 9.93 10.69 3.82
CA LEU A 16 9.68 10.56 2.40
C LEU A 16 10.10 11.82 1.63
N SER A 17 10.66 12.86 2.27
CA SER A 17 11.07 14.12 1.62
C SER A 17 11.92 13.89 0.37
N LYS A 18 12.87 12.94 0.45
CA LYS A 18 13.77 12.51 -0.65
C LYS A 18 13.29 11.25 -1.39
N ALA A 19 12.14 10.69 -1.04
CA ALA A 19 11.62 9.50 -1.70
C ALA A 19 11.03 9.83 -3.08
N LYS A 20 10.94 8.80 -3.94
CA LYS A 20 10.28 8.92 -5.26
C LYS A 20 8.87 9.49 -5.11
N HIS A 21 8.42 10.26 -6.10
CA HIS A 21 7.11 10.93 -6.08
C HIS A 21 5.95 9.97 -5.74
N TYR A 22 5.99 8.74 -6.26
CA TYR A 22 5.02 7.68 -5.93
C TYR A 22 4.89 7.45 -4.42
N HIS A 23 6.01 7.18 -3.74
CA HIS A 23 6.06 6.91 -2.30
C HIS A 23 5.58 8.11 -1.47
N ARG A 24 5.99 9.33 -1.86
CA ARG A 24 5.54 10.59 -1.25
C ARG A 24 4.03 10.79 -1.37
N ARG A 25 3.50 10.65 -2.59
CA ARG A 25 2.07 10.83 -2.89
C ARG A 25 1.20 9.87 -2.08
N HIS A 26 1.65 8.63 -1.94
CA HIS A 26 0.91 7.57 -1.24
C HIS A 26 1.29 7.42 0.24
N LYS A 27 2.15 8.31 0.77
CA LYS A 27 2.63 8.32 2.16
C LYS A 27 3.09 6.92 2.64
N VAL A 28 3.87 6.24 1.80
CA VAL A 28 4.35 4.88 2.05
C VAL A 28 5.81 4.78 1.62
N CYS A 29 6.67 4.22 2.48
CA CYS A 29 8.07 3.99 2.12
C CYS A 29 8.23 2.78 1.19
N GLU A 30 9.41 2.63 0.59
CA GLU A 30 9.68 1.52 -0.33
C GLU A 30 9.57 0.13 0.32
N ILE A 31 9.88 0.04 1.62
CA ILE A 31 9.78 -1.21 2.37
C ILE A 31 8.30 -1.58 2.57
N HIS A 32 7.49 -0.65 3.08
CA HIS A 32 6.08 -0.89 3.37
C HIS A 32 5.18 -1.00 2.13
N SER A 33 5.61 -0.48 0.97
CA SER A 33 4.89 -0.72 -0.30
C SER A 33 5.04 -2.16 -0.80
N LYS A 34 6.02 -2.90 -0.27
CA LYS A 34 6.31 -4.31 -0.63
C LYS A 34 6.07 -5.29 0.53
N ALA A 35 5.84 -4.79 1.74
CA ALA A 35 5.65 -5.60 2.94
C ALA A 35 4.40 -6.50 2.83
N PRO A 36 4.44 -7.73 3.35
CA PRO A 36 3.31 -8.66 3.32
C PRO A 36 2.16 -8.20 4.22
N ASN A 37 2.44 -7.46 5.28
CA ASN A 37 1.46 -6.80 6.12
C ASN A 37 2.13 -5.66 6.90
N VAL A 38 1.32 -4.70 7.34
CA VAL A 38 1.71 -3.57 8.17
C VAL A 38 0.56 -3.23 9.13
N ILE A 39 0.84 -2.50 10.21
CA ILE A 39 -0.20 -1.86 11.00
C ILE A 39 -0.34 -0.42 10.53
N ALA A 40 -1.52 -0.04 10.04
CA ALA A 40 -1.85 1.33 9.69
C ALA A 40 -3.28 1.62 10.18
N ASN A 41 -3.51 2.81 10.75
CA ASN A 41 -4.78 3.16 11.38
C ASN A 41 -5.28 2.09 12.38
N ALA A 42 -4.37 1.56 13.20
CA ALA A 42 -4.62 0.50 14.19
C ALA A 42 -5.18 -0.83 13.61
N GLN A 43 -5.06 -1.05 12.29
CA GLN A 43 -5.50 -2.27 11.63
C GLN A 43 -4.35 -2.93 10.86
N THR A 44 -4.36 -4.27 10.81
CA THR A 44 -3.46 -5.02 9.93
C THR A 44 -3.90 -4.89 8.48
N GLN A 45 -3.05 -4.26 7.68
CA GLN A 45 -3.31 -3.90 6.29
C GLN A 45 -2.17 -4.35 5.38
N ARG A 46 -2.41 -4.39 4.07
CA ARG A 46 -1.40 -4.57 3.02
C ARG A 46 -1.59 -3.51 1.96
N PHE A 47 -0.49 -3.05 1.37
CA PHE A 47 -0.52 -2.08 0.29
C PHE A 47 -0.89 -2.77 -1.04
N CYS A 48 -2.01 -2.36 -1.65
CA CYS A 48 -2.42 -2.86 -2.96
C CYS A 48 -1.72 -2.08 -4.07
N GLN A 49 -0.88 -2.76 -4.86
CA GLN A 49 -0.09 -2.11 -5.92
C GLN A 49 -0.94 -1.50 -7.04
N GLN A 50 -2.09 -2.10 -7.37
CA GLN A 50 -3.00 -1.57 -8.39
C GLN A 50 -3.88 -0.43 -7.89
N CYS A 51 -4.27 -0.44 -6.60
CA CYS A 51 -5.04 0.66 -6.02
C CYS A 51 -4.15 1.81 -5.55
N SER A 52 -2.86 1.54 -5.31
CA SER A 52 -1.93 2.42 -4.61
C SER A 52 -2.50 2.93 -3.27
N ARG A 53 -3.09 2.02 -2.51
CA ARG A 53 -3.76 2.25 -1.21
C ARG A 53 -3.59 1.04 -0.29
N PHE A 54 -3.64 1.27 1.01
CA PHE A 54 -3.74 0.22 2.01
C PHE A 54 -5.16 -0.33 2.06
N HIS A 55 -5.27 -1.65 2.14
CA HIS A 55 -6.52 -2.37 2.36
C HIS A 55 -6.33 -3.36 3.52
N PRO A 56 -7.39 -3.72 4.25
CA PRO A 56 -7.34 -4.79 5.23
C PRO A 56 -6.78 -6.08 4.61
N LEU A 57 -6.03 -6.86 5.39
CA LEU A 57 -5.52 -8.15 4.90
C LEU A 57 -6.63 -9.08 4.37
N SER A 58 -7.82 -8.99 4.97
CA SER A 58 -8.98 -9.74 4.54
C SER A 58 -9.40 -9.46 3.11
N GLU A 59 -8.96 -8.38 2.44
CA GLU A 59 -9.25 -8.06 1.04
C GLU A 59 -8.25 -8.68 0.04
N PHE A 60 -7.23 -9.39 0.51
CA PHE A 60 -6.21 -10.01 -0.34
C PHE A 60 -6.35 -11.54 -0.33
N ASP A 61 -5.82 -12.14 -1.38
CA ASP A 61 -5.39 -13.54 -1.34
C ASP A 61 -3.90 -13.52 -0.97
N ASP A 62 -3.46 -14.34 -0.01
CA ASP A 62 -2.11 -14.22 0.57
C ASP A 62 -0.97 -14.22 -0.45
N THR A 63 -1.17 -14.94 -1.56
CA THR A 63 -0.22 -15.05 -2.67
C THR A 63 -0.14 -13.81 -3.57
N LYS A 64 -1.05 -12.83 -3.41
CA LYS A 64 -1.20 -11.68 -4.29
C LYS A 64 -1.00 -10.34 -3.57
N ARG A 65 -0.41 -9.39 -4.30
CA ARG A 65 -0.15 -8.01 -3.84
C ARG A 65 -1.19 -6.99 -4.33
N SER A 66 -2.26 -7.47 -4.96
CA SER A 66 -3.42 -6.67 -5.36
C SER A 66 -4.65 -7.21 -4.62
N CYS A 67 -5.57 -6.33 -4.22
CA CYS A 67 -6.81 -6.75 -3.58
C CYS A 67 -7.69 -7.57 -4.55
N ARG A 68 -8.53 -8.45 -4.01
CA ARG A 68 -9.42 -9.34 -4.77
C ARG A 68 -10.26 -8.59 -5.80
N LYS A 69 -10.78 -7.42 -5.42
CA LYS A 69 -11.59 -6.55 -6.31
C LYS A 69 -10.83 -6.19 -7.61
N ARG A 70 -9.59 -5.72 -7.48
CA ARG A 70 -8.79 -5.34 -8.66
C ARG A 70 -8.33 -6.53 -9.49
N LEU A 71 -8.04 -7.67 -8.84
CA LEU A 71 -7.72 -8.90 -9.55
C LEU A 71 -8.91 -9.42 -10.37
N ALA A 72 -10.12 -9.40 -9.82
CA ALA A 72 -11.33 -9.78 -10.53
C ALA A 72 -11.57 -8.90 -11.78
N ASP A 73 -11.39 -7.59 -11.65
CA ASP A 73 -11.51 -6.65 -12.78
C ASP A 73 -10.45 -6.87 -13.86
N HIS A 74 -9.21 -7.17 -13.47
CA HIS A 74 -8.14 -7.49 -14.40
C HIS A 74 -8.42 -8.80 -15.15
N ASN A 75 -8.81 -9.86 -14.44
CA ASN A 75 -9.09 -11.16 -15.03
C ASN A 75 -10.30 -11.12 -15.97
N ARG A 76 -11.35 -10.35 -15.63
CA ARG A 76 -12.50 -10.14 -16.51
C ARG A 76 -12.11 -9.47 -17.83
N ARG A 77 -11.22 -8.47 -17.79
CA ARG A 77 -10.72 -7.81 -19.00
C ARG A 77 -9.84 -8.72 -19.87
N ARG A 78 -9.13 -9.68 -19.27
CA ARG A 78 -8.27 -10.64 -19.99
C ARG A 78 -9.02 -11.80 -20.61
N ARG A 79 -10.26 -12.07 -20.18
CA ARG A 79 -11.13 -13.14 -20.73
C ARG A 79 -11.91 -12.71 -21.98
N LYS A 80 -11.80 -11.45 -22.38
CA LYS A 80 -12.30 -10.92 -23.65
C LYS A 80 -11.15 -10.87 -24.64
#